data_AF-A0AAE9T2Q8-F1
#
_entry.id   AF-A0AAE9T2Q8-F1
#
_cell.length_a   1.000
_cell.length_b   1.000
_cell.length_c   1.000
_cell.angle_alpha   90.00
_cell.angle_beta   90.00
_cell.angle_gamma   90.00
#
_symmetry.space_group_name_H-M   'P 1'
#
loop_
_entity.id
_entity.type
_entity.pdbx_description
1 polymer ?
#
loop_
_entity_poly.entity_id
_entity_poly.type
_entity_poly.pdbx_seq_one_letter_code
_entity_poly.pdbx_strand_id
1 'polypeptide(L)'
;MENSQFLIGGKLKNYNLATNQNGLINIVSKQAIERKANLPAGMRQEVIIDIRVKTVTDAQKSAIIKEIVTKSNNILSATDIGFMTK
;
A
#
# COMPACT_ATOMS: atom_id res chain seq x y z
N MET A 1 -14.27 15.25 -6.08
CA MET A 1 -12.94 14.67 -6.31
C MET A 1 -13.12 13.17 -6.35
N GLU A 2 -12.87 12.53 -7.49
CA GLU A 2 -13.02 11.07 -7.60
C GLU A 2 -11.76 10.37 -7.05
N ASN A 3 -11.97 9.42 -6.14
CA ASN A 3 -10.91 8.61 -5.54
C ASN A 3 -10.82 7.28 -6.28
N SER A 4 -9.61 6.89 -6.72
CA SER A 4 -9.37 5.57 -7.30
C SER A 4 -8.85 4.63 -6.22
N GLN A 5 -9.72 3.75 -5.71
CA GLN A 5 -9.34 2.69 -4.78
C GLN A 5 -8.73 1.52 -5.54
N PHE A 6 -7.50 1.13 -5.21
CA PHE A 6 -6.95 -0.12 -5.69
C PHE A 6 -6.71 -1.08 -4.53
N LEU A 7 -7.50 -2.15 -4.53
CA LEU A 7 -7.31 -3.27 -3.64
C LEU A 7 -6.12 -4.09 -4.16
N ILE A 8 -5.01 -4.08 -3.43
CA ILE A 8 -3.92 -5.03 -3.65
C ILE A 8 -4.37 -6.38 -3.05
N GLY A 9 -5.50 -6.93 -3.51
CA GLY A 9 -6.13 -8.13 -2.97
C GLY A 9 -6.56 -9.14 -4.04
N GLY A 10 -6.85 -8.69 -5.27
CA GLY A 10 -7.36 -9.56 -6.33
C GLY A 10 -6.33 -10.50 -6.96
N LYS A 11 -5.03 -10.30 -6.69
CA LYS A 11 -3.95 -11.15 -7.23
C LYS A 11 -2.67 -11.05 -6.39
N LEU A 12 -2.77 -11.09 -5.06
CA LEU A 12 -1.59 -11.19 -4.21
C LEU A 12 -1.17 -12.65 -4.04
N LYS A 13 0.04 -12.95 -4.51
CA LYS A 13 0.89 -13.95 -3.88
C LYS A 13 0.84 -13.71 -2.37
N ASN A 14 0.61 -14.75 -1.57
CA ASN A 14 0.41 -14.68 -0.13
C ASN A 14 1.69 -14.17 0.60
N TYR A 15 1.93 -12.86 0.63
CA TYR A 15 3.11 -12.29 1.30
C TYR A 15 2.99 -12.46 2.80
N ASN A 16 3.85 -13.28 3.39
CA ASN A 16 4.00 -13.34 4.83
C ASN A 16 4.71 -12.06 5.31
N LEU A 17 3.98 -11.16 5.95
CA LEU A 17 4.53 -9.91 6.48
C LEU A 17 5.61 -10.13 7.55
N ALA A 18 5.62 -11.29 8.21
CA ALA A 18 6.69 -11.64 9.14
C ALA A 18 8.03 -11.94 8.44
N THR A 19 8.02 -12.40 7.19
CA THR A 19 9.23 -12.83 6.47
C THR A 19 9.49 -12.06 5.17
N ASN A 20 8.52 -11.30 4.68
CA ASN A 20 8.56 -10.66 3.37
C ASN A 20 7.91 -9.26 3.38
N GLN A 21 8.09 -8.52 4.47
CA GLN A 21 7.67 -7.13 4.59
C GLN A 21 8.26 -6.26 3.46
N ASN A 22 9.57 -6.39 3.20
CA ASN A 22 10.27 -5.63 2.17
C ASN A 22 9.73 -5.89 0.76
N GLY A 23 9.33 -7.14 0.46
CA GLY A 23 8.74 -7.48 -0.84
C GLY A 23 7.39 -6.82 -1.03
N LEU A 24 6.53 -6.82 0.00
CA LEU A 24 5.27 -6.08 -0.05
C LEU A 24 5.53 -4.60 -0.32
N ILE A 25 6.38 -3.97 0.49
CA ILE A 25 6.69 -2.53 0.39
C ILE A 25 7.18 -2.17 -1.02
N ASN A 26 8.12 -2.93 -1.56
CA ASN A 26 8.66 -2.68 -2.90
C ASN A 26 7.57 -2.77 -3.99
N ILE A 27 6.67 -3.74 -3.88
CA ILE A 27 5.57 -3.91 -4.83
C ILE A 27 4.58 -2.74 -4.73
N VAL A 28 4.16 -2.39 -3.52
CA VAL A 28 3.20 -1.28 -3.32
C VAL A 28 3.79 0.02 -3.82
N SER A 29 5.03 0.35 -3.45
CA SER A 29 5.69 1.58 -3.88
C SER A 29 5.85 1.64 -5.40
N LYS A 30 6.28 0.54 -6.03
CA LYS A 30 6.41 0.47 -7.49
C LYS A 30 5.07 0.69 -8.20
N GLN A 31 4.00 0.04 -7.73
CA GLN A 31 2.67 0.21 -8.31
C GLN A 31 2.14 1.64 -8.15
N ALA A 32 2.41 2.29 -7.02
CA ALA A 32 2.01 3.69 -6.81
C ALA A 32 2.68 4.63 -7.81
N ILE A 33 3.97 4.42 -8.08
CA ILE A 33 4.74 5.18 -9.08
C ILE A 33 4.19 4.94 -10.49
N GLU A 34 4.03 3.68 -10.89
CA GLU A 34 3.52 3.30 -12.22
C GLU A 34 2.11 3.85 -12.46
N ARG A 35 1.24 3.84 -11.43
CA ARG A 35 -0.11 4.39 -11.54
C ARG A 35 -0.13 5.91 -11.59
N LYS A 36 0.73 6.60 -10.84
CA LYS A 36 0.76 8.06 -10.88
C LYS A 36 1.03 8.59 -12.29
N ALA A 37 1.87 7.89 -13.05
CA ALA A 37 2.14 8.23 -14.46
C ALA A 37 0.92 8.07 -15.38
N ASN A 38 -0.06 7.25 -14.98
CA ASN A 38 -1.26 6.93 -15.76
C ASN A 38 -2.55 7.55 -15.19
N LEU A 39 -2.46 8.32 -14.11
CA LEU A 39 -3.61 8.94 -13.45
C LEU A 39 -3.81 10.38 -13.92
N PRO A 40 -5.06 10.78 -14.22
CA PRO A 40 -5.39 12.18 -14.49
C PRO A 40 -4.93 13.10 -13.36
N ALA A 41 -4.54 14.32 -13.72
CA ALA A 41 -4.17 15.35 -12.75
C ALA A 41 -5.34 15.59 -11.76
N GLY A 42 -5.03 15.67 -10.47
CA GLY A 42 -6.02 15.86 -9.41
C GLY A 42 -6.65 14.58 -8.84
N MET A 43 -6.39 13.39 -9.40
CA MET A 43 -6.82 12.14 -8.78
C MET A 43 -5.92 11.73 -7.60
N ARG A 44 -6.56 11.19 -6.57
CA ARG A 44 -5.91 10.57 -5.40
C ARG A 44 -5.88 9.05 -5.55
N GLN A 45 -4.78 8.45 -5.09
CA GLN A 45 -4.59 7.01 -5.03
C GLN A 45 -4.83 6.55 -3.61
N GLU A 46 -5.56 5.45 -3.44
CA GLU A 46 -5.72 4.78 -2.15
C GLU A 46 -5.24 3.33 -2.26
N VAL A 47 -4.48 2.89 -1.26
CA VAL A 47 -3.97 1.52 -1.13
C VAL A 47 -4.57 0.86 0.09
N ILE A 48 -5.22 -0.29 -0.11
CA ILE A 48 -5.69 -1.14 0.98
C ILE A 48 -4.87 -2.42 1.01
N ILE A 49 -4.19 -2.65 2.14
CA ILE A 49 -3.39 -3.85 2.40
C ILE A 49 -4.25 -4.84 3.20
N ASP A 50 -4.52 -6.01 2.62
CA ASP A 50 -5.25 -7.07 3.30
C ASP A 50 -4.36 -7.79 4.32
N ILE A 51 -4.71 -7.68 5.60
CA ILE A 51 -4.01 -8.35 6.70
C ILE A 51 -4.93 -9.29 7.50
N ARG A 52 -6.14 -9.59 7.00
CA ARG A 52 -7.16 -10.36 7.75
C ARG A 52 -6.68 -11.70 8.27
N VAL A 53 -5.81 -12.38 7.50
CA VAL A 53 -5.27 -13.70 7.84
C VAL A 53 -3.97 -13.65 8.65
N LYS A 54 -3.51 -12.46 9.09
CA LYS A 54 -2.22 -12.28 9.78
C LYS A 54 -2.32 -11.27 10.92
N THR A 55 -1.77 -11.63 12.07
CA THR A 55 -1.56 -10.68 13.16
C THR A 55 -0.43 -9.73 12.78
N VAL A 56 -0.77 -8.46 12.53
CA VAL A 56 0.19 -7.39 12.25
C VAL A 56 0.07 -6.35 13.36
N THR A 57 1.17 -6.07 14.04
CA THR A 57 1.20 -5.08 15.12
C THR A 57 1.10 -3.66 14.57
N ASP A 58 0.65 -2.71 15.37
CA ASP A 58 0.55 -1.32 14.94
C ASP A 58 1.93 -0.70 14.64
N ALA A 59 2.98 -1.19 15.30
CA ALA A 59 4.37 -0.83 14.99
C ALA A 59 4.77 -1.30 13.58
N GLN A 60 4.41 -2.53 13.20
CA GLN A 60 4.64 -3.04 11.84
C GLN A 60 3.85 -2.25 10.81
N LYS A 61 2.58 -1.93 11.07
CA LYS A 61 1.76 -1.08 10.17
C LYS A 61 2.43 0.28 9.96
N SER A 62 2.89 0.91 11.03
CA SER A 62 3.54 2.22 10.99
C SER A 62 4.85 2.18 10.19
N ALA A 63 5.66 1.14 10.37
CA ALA A 63 6.87 0.93 9.59
C ALA A 63 6.57 0.73 8.10
N ILE A 64 5.58 -0.12 7.77
CA ILE A 64 5.13 -0.36 6.40
C ILE A 64 4.65 0.94 5.74
N ILE A 65 3.79 1.71 6.41
CA ILE A 65 3.31 3.00 5.91
C ILE A 65 4.50 3.93 5.62
N LYS A 66 5.38 4.13 6.61
CA LYS A 66 6.52 5.04 6.48
C LYS A 66 7.40 4.67 5.28
N GLU A 67 7.75 3.39 5.15
CA GLU A 67 8.59 2.94 4.05
C GLU A 67 7.90 3.06 2.69
N ILE A 68 6.60 2.77 2.59
CA ILE A 68 5.84 2.92 1.33
C ILE A 68 5.82 4.39 0.91
N VAL A 69 5.55 5.31 1.83
CA VAL A 69 5.56 6.77 1.57
C VAL A 69 6.92 7.20 1.05
N THR A 70 8.00 6.81 1.72
CA THR A 70 9.36 7.15 1.30
C THR A 70 9.70 6.55 -0.07
N LYS A 71 9.48 5.25 -0.28
CA LYS A 71 9.86 4.56 -1.54
C LYS A 71 8.95 4.90 -2.73
N SER A 72 7.75 5.39 -2.47
CA SER A 72 6.85 5.91 -3.52
C SER A 72 7.14 7.38 -3.86
N ASN A 73 8.21 7.98 -3.33
CA ASN A 73 8.55 9.40 -3.53
C ASN A 73 7.42 10.35 -3.11
N ASN A 74 6.73 10.04 -2.00
CA ASN A 74 5.59 10.79 -1.47
C ASN A 74 4.38 10.87 -2.43
N ILE A 75 4.29 9.97 -3.42
CA ILE A 75 3.09 9.83 -4.26
C ILE A 75 1.88 9.38 -3.44
N LEU A 76 2.13 8.51 -2.45
CA LEU A 76 1.17 8.15 -1.40
C LEU A 76 1.54 8.88 -0.11
N SER A 77 0.53 9.37 0.60
CA SER A 77 0.64 9.82 1.98
C SER A 77 0.19 8.74 2.96
N ALA A 78 0.46 8.94 4.26
CA ALA A 78 0.04 7.99 5.29
C ALA A 78 -1.48 7.77 5.33
N THR A 79 -2.28 8.80 5.01
CA THR A 79 -3.75 8.72 4.97
C THR A 79 -4.28 7.99 3.74
N ASP A 80 -3.45 7.81 2.71
CA ASP A 80 -3.81 7.09 1.49
C ASP A 80 -3.59 5.57 1.63
N ILE A 81 -3.03 5.11 2.76
CA ILE A 81 -2.68 3.70 3.01
C ILE A 81 -3.51 3.17 4.17
N GLY A 82 -4.39 2.22 3.87
CA GLY A 82 -5.24 1.52 4.83
C GLY A 82 -4.88 0.05 4.99
N PHE A 83 -5.33 -0.54 6.10
CA PHE A 83 -5.22 -1.96 6.37
C PHE A 83 -6.61 -2.56 6.57
N MET A 84 -6.93 -3.63 5.86
CA MET A 84 -8.18 -4.37 6.03
C MET A 84 -7.99 -5.48 7.06
N THR A 85 -8.81 -5.46 8.11
CA THR A 85 -8.67 -6.32 9.32
C THR A 85 -9.90 -7.18 9.64
N LYS A 86 -11.02 -7.03 8.91
CA LYS A 86 -12.26 -7.81 9.06
C LYS A 86 -12.76 -8.31 7.71
#